data_AF-A0A250F021-F1
#
_entry.id   AF-A0A250F021-F1
#
_cell.length_a   1.000
_cell.length_b   1.000
_cell.length_c   1.000
_cell.angle_alpha   90.00
_cell.angle_beta   90.00
_cell.angle_gamma   90.00
#
_symmetry.space_group_name_H-M   'P 1'
#
loop_
_entity.id
_entity.type
_entity.pdbx_description
1 polymer ?
#
loop_
_entity_poly.entity_id
_entity_poly.type
_entity_poly.pdbx_seq_one_letter_code
_entity_poly.pdbx_strand_id
1 'polypeptide(L)' 'MNLDLFPKAFSYCLQRGITVECEAKDYYGNRIQLHVKRKGKIVDSSKQYYNNKTVGDKQKEIYITLYERELKKNKIPQTL' A
#
# COMPACT_ATOMS: atom_id res chain seq x y z
N MET A 1 6.66 -13.04 1.63
CA MET A 1 5.92 -12.01 2.39
C MET A 1 4.85 -12.72 3.21
N ASN A 2 4.70 -12.42 4.50
CA ASN A 2 3.70 -13.09 5.33
C ASN A 2 2.34 -12.39 5.17
N LEU A 3 1.45 -12.98 4.37
CA LEU A 3 0.11 -12.44 4.13
C LEU A 3 -0.78 -12.45 5.38
N ASP A 4 -0.46 -13.25 6.40
CA ASP A 4 -1.15 -13.24 7.70
C ASP A 4 -1.01 -11.89 8.42
N LEU A 5 -0.03 -11.07 8.01
CA LEU A 5 0.17 -9.73 8.55
C LEU A 5 -0.82 -8.71 7.98
N PHE A 6 -1.52 -9.03 6.89
CA PHE A 6 -2.39 -8.10 6.18
C PHE A 6 -3.46 -7.45 7.07
N PRO A 7 -4.26 -8.18 7.89
CA PRO A 7 -5.29 -7.55 8.71
C PRO A 7 -4.74 -6.50 9.69
N LYS A 8 -3.56 -6.78 10.27
CA LYS A 8 -2.86 -5.85 11.17
C LYS A 8 -2.35 -4.63 10.41
N ALA A 9 -1.69 -4.86 9.27
CA ALA A 9 -1.16 -3.80 8.43
C ALA A 9 -2.25 -2.88 7.87
N PHE A 10 -3.37 -3.46 7.41
CA PHE A 10 -4.53 -2.73 6.91
C PHE A 10 -5.15 -1.85 8.00
N SER A 11 -5.41 -2.43 9.18
CA SER A 11 -5.99 -1.70 10.32
C SER A 11 -5.09 -0.53 10.75
N TYR A 12 -3.77 -0.77 10.85
CA TYR A 12 -2.80 0.27 11.16
C TYR A 12 -2.80 1.41 10.12
N CYS A 13 -2.82 1.07 8.83
CA CYS A 13 -2.84 2.07 7.76
C CYS A 13 -4.12 2.90 7.81
N LEU A 14 -5.27 2.25 7.99
CA LEU A 14 -6.58 2.92 8.06
C LEU A 14 -6.65 3.92 9.22
N GLN A 15 -6.18 3.55 10.41
CA GLN A 15 -6.12 4.44 11.58
C GLN A 15 -5.26 5.69 11.33
N ARG A 16 -4.28 5.61 10.43
CA ARG A 16 -3.42 6.73 10.04
C ARG A 16 -3.90 7.46 8.77
N GLY A 17 -5.09 7.12 8.28
CA GLY A 17 -5.68 7.68 7.07
C GLY A 17 -4.90 7.29 5.80
N ILE A 18 -4.23 6.14 5.79
CA ILE A 18 -3.51 5.62 4.64
C ILE A 18 -4.39 4.61 3.90
N THR A 19 -4.63 4.84 2.61
CA THR A 19 -5.33 3.91 1.72
C THR A 19 -4.44 3.57 0.52
N VAL A 20 -4.61 2.38 -0.03
CA VAL A 20 -4.01 1.96 -1.30
C VAL A 20 -5.17 1.75 -2.27
N GLU A 21 -5.32 2.62 -3.25
CA GLU A 21 -6.45 2.64 -4.19
C GLU A 21 -6.04 2.10 -5.55
N CYS A 22 -6.94 1.35 -6.19
CA CYS A 22 -6.77 0.84 -7.53
C CYS A 22 -7.42 1.79 -8.54
N GLU A 23 -6.68 2.20 -9.56
CA GLU A 23 -7.20 3.01 -10.67
C GLU A 23 -7.01 2.26 -11.99
N ALA A 24 -8.11 1.94 -12.68
CA ALA A 24 -8.05 1.40 -14.03
C ALA A 24 -7.62 2.50 -15.01
N LYS A 25 -6.59 2.21 -15.81
CA LYS A 25 -6.02 3.12 -16.81
C LYS A 25 -6.36 2.71 -18.23
N ASP A 26 -7.07 1.60 -18.39
CA ASP A 26 -7.68 1.18 -19.63
C ASP A 26 -9.13 0.74 -19.40
N TYR A 27 -9.92 0.73 -20.47
CA TYR A 27 -11.33 0.34 -20.43
C TYR A 27 -11.53 -1.12 -19.99
N TYR A 28 -10.59 -1.99 -20.34
CA TYR A 28 -10.67 -3.42 -20.06
C TYR A 28 -10.21 -3.81 -18.64
N GLY A 29 -9.70 -2.86 -17.86
CA GLY A 29 -9.18 -3.10 -16.51
C GLY A 29 -7.94 -4.00 -16.48
N ASN A 30 -7.20 -4.12 -17.58
CA ASN A 30 -5.98 -4.91 -17.66
C ASN A 30 -4.74 -4.12 -17.24
N ARG A 31 -4.85 -2.78 -17.22
CA ARG A 31 -3.83 -1.87 -16.73
C ARG A 31 -4.36 -1.12 -15.53
N ILE A 32 -4.00 -1.58 -14.34
CA ILE A 32 -4.41 -0.98 -13.07
C ILE A 32 -3.20 -0.36 -12.40
N GLN A 33 -3.30 0.89 -12.02
CA GLN A 33 -2.30 1.59 -11.22
C GLN A 33 -2.74 1.58 -9.75
N LEU A 34 -1.78 1.41 -8.84
CA LEU A 34 -2.02 1.50 -7.40
C LEU A 34 -1.53 2.85 -6.88
N HIS A 35 -2.38 3.55 -6.16
CA HIS A 35 -2.07 4.84 -5.53
C HIS A 35 -2.12 4.72 -4.01
N VAL A 36 -1.04 5.07 -3.35
CA VAL A 36 -1.01 5.25 -1.90
C VAL A 36 -1.50 6.66 -1.61
N LYS A 37 -2.63 6.77 -0.92
CA LYS A 37 -3.14 8.03 -0.41
C LYS A 37 -2.91 8.13 1.09
N ARG A 38 -2.60 9.33 1.57
CA ARG A 38 -2.55 9.67 2.98
C ARG A 38 -3.45 10.88 3.21
N LYS A 39 -4.48 10.70 4.05
CA LYS A 39 -5.53 11.71 4.30
C LYS A 39 -6.12 12.25 2.98
N GLY A 40 -6.39 11.36 2.04
CA GLY A 40 -6.96 11.67 0.73
C GLY A 40 -6.00 12.21 -0.34
N LYS A 41 -4.73 12.50 0.00
CA LYS A 41 -3.72 12.98 -0.97
C LYS A 41 -2.84 11.84 -1.45
N ILE A 42 -2.61 11.73 -2.75
CA ILE A 42 -1.66 10.77 -3.33
C ILE A 42 -0.25 11.13 -2.84
N VAL A 43 0.46 10.17 -2.27
CA VAL A 43 1.82 10.34 -1.71
C VAL A 43 2.86 9.44 -2.37
N ASP A 44 2.45 8.61 -3.33
CA ASP A 44 3.37 7.84 -4.16
C ASP A 44 3.59 8.53 -5.51
N SER A 45 4.68 8.15 -6.17
CA SER A 45 5.00 8.53 -7.55
C SER A 45 5.08 7.31 -8.46
N SER A 46 4.42 6.20 -8.08
CA SER A 46 4.53 4.94 -8.82
C SER A 46 3.90 5.12 -10.19
N LYS A 47 4.61 4.73 -11.24
CA LYS A 47 4.08 4.59 -12.61
C LYS A 47 3.95 3.11 -13.02
N GLN A 48 3.95 2.21 -12.04
CA GLN A 48 3.80 0.78 -12.29
C GLN A 48 2.34 0.44 -12.59
N TYR A 49 2.16 -0.49 -13.53
CA TYR A 49 0.87 -1.04 -13.89
C TYR A 49 0.83 -2.52 -13.51
N TYR A 50 -0.33 -2.95 -13.03
CA TYR A 50 -0.61 -4.32 -12.64
C TYR A 50 -1.82 -4.83 -13.42
N ASN A 51 -1.92 -6.15 -13.56
CA ASN A 51 -3.09 -6.78 -14.14
C ASN A 51 -4.20 -6.96 -13.09
N ASN A 52 -5.45 -7.06 -13.54
CA ASN A 52 -6.60 -7.32 -12.67
C ASN A 52 -6.51 -8.60 -11.84
N LYS A 53 -5.78 -9.61 -12.32
CA LYS A 53 -5.64 -10.90 -11.62
C LYS A 53 -4.72 -10.83 -10.40
N THR A 54 -3.74 -9.92 -10.38
CA THR A 54 -2.70 -9.85 -9.35
C THR A 54 -2.72 -8.55 -8.55
N VAL A 55 -3.48 -7.54 -8.99
CA VAL A 55 -3.52 -6.23 -8.32
C VAL A 55 -3.96 -6.31 -6.86
N GLY A 56 -4.90 -7.21 -6.54
CA GLY A 56 -5.39 -7.39 -5.18
C GLY A 56 -4.29 -7.88 -4.22
N ASP A 57 -3.42 -8.77 -4.68
CA ASP A 57 -2.30 -9.23 -3.87
C ASP A 57 -1.23 -8.14 -3.77
N LYS A 58 -0.95 -7.41 -4.85
CA LYS A 58 -0.05 -6.25 -4.81
C LYS A 58 -0.52 -5.16 -3.86
N GLN A 59 -1.82 -4.91 -3.80
CA GLN A 59 -2.40 -3.99 -2.83
C GLN A 59 -2.11 -4.43 -1.38
N LYS A 60 -2.30 -5.71 -1.06
CA LYS A 60 -1.98 -6.27 0.27
C LYS A 60 -0.48 -6.15 0.58
N GLU A 61 0.38 -6.46 -0.41
CA GLU A 61 1.83 -6.34 -0.26
C GLU A 61 2.26 -4.90 0.10
N ILE A 62 1.65 -3.89 -0.53
CA ILE A 62 1.94 -2.47 -0.23
C ILE A 62 1.55 -2.14 1.21
N TYR A 63 0.36 -2.54 1.66
CA TYR A 63 -0.06 -2.34 3.05
C TYR A 63 0.93 -2.95 4.05
N ILE A 64 1.32 -4.21 3.83
CA ILE A 64 2.30 -4.90 4.67
C ILE A 64 3.64 -4.15 4.67
N THR A 65 4.12 -3.74 3.50
CA THR A 65 5.39 -3.00 3.36
C THR A 65 5.38 -1.69 4.14
N LEU A 66 4.29 -0.91 4.06
CA LEU A 66 4.15 0.35 4.78
C LEU A 66 4.15 0.14 6.29
N TYR A 67 3.46 -0.90 6.76
CA TYR A 67 3.43 -1.27 8.17
C TYR A 67 4.81 -1.69 8.69
N GLU A 68 5.49 -2.60 7.98
CA GLU A 68 6.83 -3.07 8.37
C GLU A 68 7.87 -1.94 8.38
N ARG A 69 7.79 -1.01 7.44
CA ARG A 69 8.66 0.19 7.42
C ARG A 69 8.49 1.03 8.67
N GLU A 70 7.26 1.19 9.17
CA GLU A 70 7.04 1.89 10.43
C GLU A 70 7.63 1.11 11.60
N LEU A 71 7.36 -0.20 11.69
CA LEU A 71 7.89 -1.02 12.79
C LEU A 71 9.42 -0.95 12.85
N LYS A 72 10.10 -0.90 11.71
CA LYS A 72 11.56 -0.70 11.63
C LYS A 72 11.97 0.68 12.12
N LYS A 73 11.27 1.75 11.71
CA LYS A 73 11.55 3.12 12.19
C LYS A 73 11.40 3.24 13.70
N ASN A 74 10.41 2.59 14.30
CA ASN A 74 10.18 2.64 15.75
C ASN A 74 11.18 1.78 16.55
N LYS A 75 11.85 0.82 15.91
CA LYS A 75 12.88 -0.02 16.53
C LYS A 75 14.28 0.60 16.49
N ILE A 76 14.50 1.58 15.63
CA ILE A 76 15.76 2.33 15.57
C ILE A 76 15.60 3.52 16.52
N PRO A 77 16.38 3.62 17.62
CA PRO A 77 16.38 4.81 18.45
C PRO A 77 16.63 6.03 17.57
N GLN A 78 15.78 7.05 17.66
CA GLN A 78 16.07 8.35 17.07
C GLN A 78 17.22 8.97 17.88
N THR A 79 18.46 8.57 17.59
CA THR A 79 19.65 9.30 18.03
C THR A 79 19.62 10.68 17.37
N LEU A 80 19.39 11.69 18.21
CA LEU A 80 19.69 13.10 17.97
C LEU A 80 21.20 13.32 17.85
#